data_AF-A0A2D7BZX9-F1
#
_entry.id   AF-A0A2D7BZX9-F1
#
_cell.length_a   1.000
_cell.length_b   1.000
_cell.length_c   1.000
_cell.angle_alpha   90.00
_cell.angle_beta   90.00
_cell.angle_gamma   90.00
#
_symmetry.space_group_name_H-M   'P 1'
#
loop_
_entity.id
_entity.type
_entity.pdbx_description
1 polymer ?
#
loop_
_entity_poly.entity_id
_entity_poly.type
_entity_poly.pdbx_seq_one_letter_code
_entity_poly.pdbx_strand_id
1 'polypeptide(L)'
;MSLRSDWETYLKPHGVKFNFREGSNKYKTLMVLHEYEGTWLTKGEIAKLINYQGSDLQDARHLGKQSGWYVEQDGKGNYRLVTTKEPHPSFHAKKRLNELNTSDFTEMKSAYDNRCATCGEKEGTKHRFEHGKVILEKGHCDPRLDMSPDNIIPQCQYCNKFYGDKFVFDRMGRVVEAL
;
A
#
# COMPACT_ATOMS: atom_id res chain seq x y z
N MET A 1 -11.01 -24.36 -7.28
CA MET A 1 -11.16 -23.89 -5.89
C MET A 1 -12.06 -22.66 -5.91
N SER A 2 -12.74 -22.33 -4.81
CA SER A 2 -13.61 -21.13 -4.79
C SER A 2 -12.79 -19.90 -4.42
N LEU A 3 -13.18 -18.73 -4.90
CA LEU A 3 -12.54 -17.46 -4.55
C LEU A 3 -12.39 -17.26 -3.02
N ARG A 4 -13.36 -17.74 -2.25
CA ARG A 4 -13.32 -17.68 -0.78
C ARG A 4 -12.28 -18.63 -0.18
N SER A 5 -12.18 -19.86 -0.67
CA SER A 5 -11.16 -20.80 -0.16
C SER A 5 -9.75 -20.30 -0.45
N ASP A 6 -9.53 -19.72 -1.64
CA ASP A 6 -8.23 -19.16 -2.02
C ASP A 6 -7.89 -17.95 -1.14
N TRP A 7 -8.87 -17.06 -0.92
CA TRP A 7 -8.66 -15.91 -0.03
C TRP A 7 -8.30 -16.34 1.39
N GLU A 8 -9.04 -17.28 1.98
CA GLU A 8 -8.78 -17.74 3.36
C GLU A 8 -7.39 -18.36 3.51
N THR A 9 -6.96 -19.14 2.51
CA THR A 9 -5.69 -19.87 2.54
C THR A 9 -4.50 -18.97 2.25
N TYR A 10 -4.59 -18.15 1.22
CA TYR A 10 -3.42 -17.44 0.67
C TYR A 10 -3.41 -15.96 0.99
N LEU A 11 -4.55 -15.27 0.90
CA LEU A 11 -4.56 -13.80 0.87
C LEU A 11 -4.88 -13.17 2.24
N LYS A 12 -5.69 -13.84 3.05
CA LYS A 12 -6.07 -13.39 4.41
C LYS A 12 -4.86 -13.23 5.33
N PRO A 13 -3.84 -14.11 5.35
CA PRO A 13 -2.63 -13.90 6.14
C PRO A 13 -1.85 -12.65 5.73
N HIS A 14 -1.91 -12.28 4.45
CA HIS A 14 -1.33 -11.05 3.93
C HIS A 14 -2.23 -9.84 4.09
N GLY A 15 -3.38 -9.96 4.77
CA GLY A 15 -4.33 -8.89 5.10
C GLY A 15 -5.10 -8.29 3.92
N VAL A 16 -5.18 -9.02 2.81
CA VAL A 16 -6.06 -8.68 1.67
C VAL A 16 -7.51 -8.65 2.14
N LYS A 17 -8.25 -7.60 1.75
CA LYS A 17 -9.64 -7.39 2.17
C LYS A 17 -10.60 -8.18 1.31
N PHE A 18 -11.47 -8.95 1.97
CA PHE A 18 -12.61 -9.62 1.33
C PHE A 18 -13.90 -9.45 2.14
N ASN A 19 -14.08 -8.27 2.73
CA ASN A 19 -15.24 -7.88 3.53
C ASN A 19 -16.28 -7.09 2.71
N PHE A 20 -16.43 -7.42 1.43
CA PHE A 20 -17.38 -6.74 0.56
C PHE A 20 -18.78 -7.29 0.79
N ARG A 21 -19.78 -6.40 0.78
CA ARG A 21 -21.19 -6.82 0.78
C ARG A 21 -21.47 -7.62 -0.49
N GLU A 22 -22.04 -8.81 -0.35
CA GLU A 22 -22.47 -9.61 -1.50
C GLU A 22 -23.43 -8.81 -2.38
N GLY A 23 -23.25 -8.91 -3.69
CA GLY A 23 -24.00 -8.15 -4.69
C GLY A 23 -23.60 -6.67 -4.84
N SER A 24 -22.69 -6.14 -4.03
CA SER A 24 -22.11 -4.80 -4.29
C SER A 24 -21.31 -4.79 -5.60
N ASN A 25 -21.14 -3.61 -6.21
CA ASN A 25 -20.36 -3.49 -7.45
C ASN A 25 -18.93 -4.00 -7.27
N LYS A 26 -18.28 -3.68 -6.16
CA LYS A 26 -16.94 -4.18 -5.83
C LYS A 26 -16.89 -5.71 -5.74
N TYR A 27 -17.87 -6.34 -5.09
CA TYR A 27 -17.98 -7.80 -5.03
C TYR A 27 -18.18 -8.40 -6.42
N LYS A 28 -19.12 -7.86 -7.20
CA LYS A 28 -19.41 -8.32 -8.58
C LYS A 28 -18.21 -8.15 -9.51
N THR A 29 -17.49 -7.03 -9.41
CA THR A 29 -16.27 -6.78 -10.18
C THR A 29 -15.19 -7.80 -9.85
N LEU A 30 -15.00 -8.13 -8.58
CA LEU A 30 -14.04 -9.16 -8.19
C LEU A 30 -14.43 -10.53 -8.73
N MET A 31 -15.72 -10.88 -8.67
CA MET A 31 -16.24 -12.14 -9.24
C MET A 31 -15.99 -12.23 -10.74
N VAL A 32 -16.29 -11.17 -11.50
CA VAL A 32 -16.01 -11.09 -12.94
C VAL A 32 -14.51 -11.24 -13.21
N LEU A 33 -13.66 -10.50 -12.50
CA LEU A 33 -12.21 -10.60 -12.70
C LEU A 33 -11.66 -11.99 -12.38
N HIS A 34 -12.25 -12.71 -11.44
CA HIS A 34 -11.87 -14.09 -11.13
C HIS A 34 -12.42 -15.10 -12.13
N GLU A 35 -13.63 -14.90 -12.67
CA GLU A 35 -14.17 -15.71 -13.76
C GLU A 35 -13.29 -15.62 -15.03
N TYR A 36 -12.74 -14.43 -15.28
CA TYR A 36 -11.82 -14.15 -16.39
C TYR A 36 -10.36 -14.02 -15.94
N GLU A 37 -9.93 -14.82 -14.95
CA GLU A 37 -8.57 -14.76 -14.39
C GLU A 37 -7.50 -14.86 -15.50
N GLY A 38 -6.48 -13.99 -15.41
CA GLY A 38 -5.42 -13.85 -16.41
C GLY A 38 -5.80 -13.06 -17.67
N THR A 39 -7.08 -12.80 -17.92
CA THR A 39 -7.57 -12.11 -19.12
C THR A 39 -7.74 -10.61 -18.89
N TRP A 40 -7.31 -9.80 -19.86
CA TRP A 40 -7.53 -8.36 -19.83
C TRP A 40 -8.98 -8.02 -20.17
N LEU A 41 -9.65 -7.34 -19.25
CA LEU A 41 -10.98 -6.79 -19.45
C LEU A 41 -10.91 -5.26 -19.44
N THR A 42 -11.56 -4.65 -20.43
CA THR A 42 -11.78 -3.21 -20.45
C THR A 42 -12.73 -2.81 -19.32
N LYS A 43 -12.63 -1.56 -18.87
CA LYS A 43 -13.58 -0.97 -17.93
C LYS A 43 -15.04 -1.10 -18.39
N GLY A 44 -15.29 -0.97 -19.69
CA GLY A 44 -16.63 -1.07 -20.28
C GLY A 44 -17.19 -2.50 -20.26
N GLU A 45 -16.36 -3.52 -20.48
CA GLU A 45 -16.77 -4.92 -20.37
C GLU A 45 -17.15 -5.27 -18.93
N ILE A 46 -16.30 -4.89 -17.96
CA ILE A 46 -16.61 -5.12 -16.54
C ILE A 46 -17.92 -4.43 -16.16
N ALA A 47 -18.12 -3.17 -16.57
CA ALA A 47 -19.35 -2.43 -16.30
C ALA A 47 -20.59 -3.12 -16.88
N LYS A 48 -20.51 -3.64 -18.11
CA LYS A 48 -21.60 -4.41 -18.74
C LYS A 48 -21.87 -5.72 -18.00
N LEU A 49 -20.84 -6.49 -17.67
CA LEU A 49 -20.96 -7.79 -17.01
C LEU A 49 -21.61 -7.68 -15.61
N ILE A 50 -21.33 -6.60 -14.87
CA ILE A 50 -21.93 -6.38 -13.54
C ILE A 50 -23.24 -5.57 -13.58
N ASN A 51 -23.69 -5.19 -14.78
CA ASN A 51 -24.84 -4.30 -15.02
C ASN A 51 -24.74 -2.94 -14.29
N TYR A 52 -23.56 -2.32 -14.35
CA TYR A 52 -23.27 -1.04 -13.71
C TYR A 52 -23.97 0.12 -14.43
N GLN A 53 -24.71 0.94 -13.67
CA GLN A 53 -25.49 2.07 -14.19
C GLN A 53 -24.79 3.43 -14.02
N GLY A 54 -23.61 3.46 -13.38
CA GLY A 54 -22.86 4.70 -13.14
C GLY A 54 -21.96 5.09 -14.31
N SER A 55 -21.48 6.34 -14.29
CA SER A 55 -20.62 6.89 -15.34
C SER A 55 -19.17 6.42 -15.28
N ASP A 56 -18.64 6.12 -14.08
CA ASP A 56 -17.23 5.77 -13.88
C ASP A 56 -17.05 4.63 -12.87
N LEU A 57 -16.74 3.41 -13.35
CA LEU A 57 -16.46 2.26 -12.49
C LEU A 57 -14.99 2.26 -12.01
N GLN A 58 -14.75 2.53 -10.73
CA GLN A 58 -13.38 2.53 -10.16
C GLN A 58 -13.03 1.25 -9.39
N ASP A 59 -13.96 0.31 -9.28
CA ASP A 59 -13.85 -0.84 -8.39
C ASP A 59 -12.65 -1.74 -8.72
N ALA A 60 -12.34 -2.00 -10.00
CA ALA A 60 -11.18 -2.81 -10.39
C ALA A 60 -9.85 -2.21 -9.89
N ARG A 61 -9.67 -0.90 -10.05
CA ARG A 61 -8.49 -0.17 -9.51
C ARG A 61 -8.43 -0.22 -7.98
N HIS A 62 -9.59 -0.12 -7.32
CA HIS A 62 -9.69 -0.16 -5.86
C HIS A 62 -9.46 -1.57 -5.29
N LEU A 63 -9.82 -2.63 -6.01
CA LEU A 63 -9.53 -4.00 -5.63
C LEU A 63 -8.02 -4.23 -5.51
N GLY A 64 -7.24 -3.74 -6.48
CA GLY A 64 -5.78 -3.74 -6.42
C GLY A 64 -5.23 -2.88 -5.30
N LYS A 65 -5.30 -1.56 -5.46
CA LYS A 65 -4.55 -0.62 -4.62
C LYS A 65 -5.04 -0.52 -3.18
N GLN A 66 -6.34 -0.70 -2.92
CA GLN A 66 -6.93 -0.47 -1.60
C GLN A 66 -7.31 -1.77 -0.87
N SER A 67 -7.56 -2.84 -1.63
CA SER A 67 -8.06 -4.10 -1.09
C SER A 67 -7.04 -5.22 -1.18
N GLY A 68 -6.01 -5.10 -2.03
CA GLY A 68 -4.85 -5.97 -2.06
C GLY A 68 -4.89 -7.17 -2.97
N TRP A 69 -5.98 -7.31 -3.73
CA TRP A 69 -6.09 -8.34 -4.76
C TRP A 69 -5.07 -8.08 -5.86
N TYR A 70 -4.45 -9.10 -6.43
CA TYR A 70 -3.45 -8.93 -7.50
C TYR A 70 -4.12 -8.56 -8.84
N VAL A 71 -4.68 -7.36 -8.88
CA VAL A 71 -5.31 -6.76 -10.06
C VAL A 71 -4.32 -5.80 -10.72
N GLU A 72 -3.89 -6.13 -11.92
CA GLU A 72 -3.03 -5.28 -12.74
C GLU A 72 -3.83 -4.32 -13.61
N GLN A 73 -3.19 -3.22 -14.00
CA GLN A 73 -3.71 -2.26 -14.97
C GLN A 73 -2.65 -2.04 -16.06
N ASP A 74 -3.05 -2.08 -17.33
CA ASP A 74 -2.14 -1.96 -18.49
C ASP A 74 -1.82 -0.51 -18.91
N GLY A 75 -2.32 0.48 -18.16
CA GLY A 75 -2.20 1.91 -18.47
C GLY A 75 -3.20 2.44 -19.52
N LYS A 76 -3.95 1.56 -20.21
CA LYS A 76 -4.98 1.93 -21.20
C LYS A 76 -6.39 1.82 -20.66
N GLY A 77 -6.53 1.46 -19.38
CA GLY A 77 -7.84 1.31 -18.72
C GLY A 77 -8.36 -0.13 -18.72
N ASN A 78 -7.51 -1.10 -19.02
CA ASN A 78 -7.82 -2.51 -18.89
C ASN A 78 -7.30 -3.06 -17.57
N TYR A 79 -8.00 -4.06 -17.04
CA TYR A 79 -7.70 -4.69 -15.77
C TYR A 79 -7.72 -6.21 -15.91
N ARG A 80 -6.88 -6.90 -15.14
CA ARG A 80 -6.93 -8.36 -15.00
C ARG A 80 -6.62 -8.76 -13.57
N LEU A 81 -7.25 -9.82 -13.08
CA LEU A 81 -6.76 -10.53 -11.90
C LEU A 81 -5.66 -11.48 -12.34
N VAL A 82 -4.46 -11.35 -11.78
CA VAL A 82 -3.31 -12.20 -12.13
C VAL A 82 -3.40 -13.53 -11.41
N THR A 83 -3.70 -13.50 -10.11
CA THR A 83 -3.86 -14.70 -9.30
C THR A 83 -4.65 -14.41 -8.02
N THR A 84 -5.24 -15.45 -7.44
CA THR A 84 -5.82 -15.48 -6.09
C THR A 84 -4.85 -16.03 -5.03
N LYS A 85 -3.62 -16.39 -5.40
CA LYS A 85 -2.65 -17.04 -4.50
C LYS A 85 -1.63 -16.07 -3.90
N GLU A 86 -1.48 -14.88 -4.47
CA GLU A 86 -0.54 -13.87 -4.01
C GLU A 86 -1.24 -12.51 -3.95
N PRO A 87 -0.93 -11.65 -2.96
CA PRO A 87 -1.41 -10.28 -2.95
C PRO A 87 -0.79 -9.48 -4.09
N HIS A 88 -1.38 -8.34 -4.43
CA HIS A 88 -0.74 -7.39 -5.35
C HIS A 88 0.67 -7.03 -4.84
N PRO A 89 1.73 -7.01 -5.68
CA PRO A 89 3.11 -6.82 -5.21
C PRO A 89 3.34 -5.51 -4.45
N SER A 90 2.63 -4.44 -4.84
CA SER A 90 2.65 -3.14 -4.16
C SER A 90 1.64 -3.01 -3.01
N PHE A 91 0.91 -4.07 -2.67
CA PHE A 91 -0.05 -4.04 -1.58
C PHE A 91 0.62 -4.30 -0.24
N HIS A 92 0.41 -3.36 0.66
CA HIS A 92 0.81 -3.47 2.04
C HIS A 92 -0.47 -3.43 2.88
N ALA A 93 -1.01 -4.61 3.24
CA ALA A 93 -2.29 -4.72 3.95
C ALA A 93 -2.41 -3.93 5.22
N LYS A 94 -1.27 -3.70 5.85
CA LYS A 94 -1.14 -2.77 6.93
C LYS A 94 -0.29 -1.62 6.40
N LYS A 95 -0.83 -0.41 6.55
CA LYS A 95 -0.07 0.63 7.23
C LYS A 95 0.55 -0.05 8.46
N ARG A 96 1.72 -0.69 8.33
CA ARG A 96 2.44 -1.31 9.46
C ARG A 96 2.62 -0.32 10.62
N LEU A 97 2.42 0.95 10.31
CA LEU A 97 2.49 2.13 11.12
C LEU A 97 1.37 2.38 12.13
N ASN A 98 0.16 1.88 11.94
CA ASN A 98 -0.94 2.14 12.89
C ASN A 98 -1.00 1.09 14.02
N GLU A 99 -0.22 0.01 13.92
CA GLU A 99 -0.09 -1.02 14.96
C GLU A 99 1.30 -1.02 15.61
N LEU A 100 2.16 -0.05 15.28
CA LEU A 100 3.42 0.18 15.98
C LEU A 100 3.13 0.81 17.34
N ASN A 101 2.50 0.06 18.24
CA ASN A 101 2.52 0.28 19.69
C ASN A 101 3.89 -0.15 20.25
N THR A 102 4.96 0.09 19.52
CA THR A 102 6.26 -0.50 19.82
C THR A 102 7.21 0.66 20.13
N SER A 103 7.61 0.72 21.39
CA SER A 103 8.73 1.56 21.82
C SER A 103 10.03 1.16 21.12
N ASP A 104 10.05 0.00 20.46
CA ASP A 104 11.20 -0.53 19.74
C ASP A 104 11.26 -0.03 18.29
N PHE A 105 12.17 0.92 18.08
CA PHE A 105 12.48 1.47 16.77
C PHE A 105 12.99 0.40 15.78
N THR A 106 13.55 -0.71 16.25
CA THR A 106 14.02 -1.81 15.41
C THR A 106 12.86 -2.47 14.67
N GLU A 107 11.73 -2.69 15.33
CA GLU A 107 10.52 -3.24 14.72
C GLU A 107 9.93 -2.28 13.69
N MET A 108 9.97 -0.97 13.98
CA MET A 108 9.59 0.06 13.03
C MET A 108 10.47 0.03 11.79
N LYS A 109 11.80 -0.04 11.92
CA LYS A 109 12.68 -0.16 10.74
C LYS A 109 12.36 -1.38 9.91
N SER A 110 12.18 -2.55 10.54
CA SER A 110 11.79 -3.80 9.87
C SER A 110 10.47 -3.65 9.11
N ALA A 111 9.51 -2.93 9.68
CA ALA A 111 8.24 -2.63 9.04
C ALA A 111 8.40 -1.87 7.70
N TYR A 112 9.46 -1.06 7.56
CA TYR A 112 9.81 -0.32 6.36
C TYR A 112 10.86 -1.00 5.47
N ASP A 113 11.11 -2.30 5.62
CA ASP A 113 12.22 -3.00 4.93
C ASP A 113 13.59 -2.36 5.23
N ASN A 114 13.73 -1.78 6.42
CA ASN A 114 14.89 -1.00 6.86
C ASN A 114 15.23 0.11 5.86
N ARG A 115 14.21 0.81 5.34
CA ARG A 115 14.38 1.94 4.41
C ARG A 115 13.90 3.24 5.00
N CYS A 116 14.53 4.32 4.56
CA CYS A 116 14.06 5.68 4.81
C CYS A 116 12.67 5.85 4.20
N ALA A 117 11.70 6.27 5.01
CA ALA A 117 10.34 6.54 4.56
C ALA A 117 10.28 7.64 3.49
N THR A 118 11.22 8.59 3.52
CA THR A 118 11.21 9.75 2.62
C THR A 118 11.94 9.51 1.30
N CYS A 119 13.17 8.98 1.33
CA CYS A 119 13.98 8.78 0.12
C CYS A 119 14.10 7.31 -0.35
N GLY A 120 13.62 6.34 0.43
CA GLY A 120 13.62 4.92 0.08
C GLY A 120 14.97 4.19 0.20
N GLU A 121 16.04 4.90 0.56
CA GLU A 121 17.38 4.33 0.75
C GLU A 121 17.43 3.38 1.94
N LYS A 122 18.21 2.29 1.82
CA LYS A 122 18.24 1.18 2.79
C LYS A 122 19.33 1.39 3.85
N GLU A 123 19.03 1.08 5.11
CA GLU A 123 19.98 1.19 6.22
C GLU A 123 21.24 0.35 5.96
N GLY A 124 22.41 0.91 6.30
CA GLY A 124 23.70 0.27 6.15
C GLY A 124 24.28 0.29 4.73
N THR A 125 23.50 0.65 3.71
CA THR A 125 24.00 0.81 2.33
C THR A 125 24.57 2.21 2.10
N LYS A 126 25.38 2.38 1.06
CA LYS A 126 25.85 3.71 0.64
C LYS A 126 24.65 4.51 0.11
N HIS A 127 24.49 5.75 0.57
CA HIS A 127 23.44 6.64 0.06
C HIS A 127 23.75 7.03 -1.39
N ARG A 128 22.74 7.08 -2.27
CA ARG A 128 22.93 7.39 -3.69
C ARG A 128 23.52 8.78 -3.95
N PHE A 129 23.01 9.79 -3.23
CA PHE A 129 23.35 11.20 -3.46
C PHE A 129 24.29 11.80 -2.41
N GLU A 130 24.52 11.09 -1.31
CA GLU A 130 25.20 11.65 -0.14
C GLU A 130 26.45 10.84 0.17
N HIS A 131 27.39 11.48 0.85
CA HIS A 131 28.66 10.85 1.21
C HIS A 131 28.52 10.05 2.50
N GLY A 132 28.23 8.75 2.39
CA GLY A 132 28.33 7.82 3.51
C GLY A 132 27.29 6.71 3.50
N LYS A 133 27.25 5.95 4.59
CA LYS A 133 26.22 4.93 4.81
C LYS A 133 24.93 5.56 5.31
N VAL A 134 23.81 4.95 4.97
CA VAL A 134 22.48 5.32 5.47
C VAL A 134 22.34 4.83 6.90
N ILE A 135 21.96 5.71 7.80
CA ILE A 135 21.63 5.43 9.20
C ILE A 135 20.19 5.89 9.41
N LEU A 136 19.31 4.99 9.86
CA LEU A 136 17.93 5.37 10.12
C LEU A 136 17.78 5.91 11.54
N GLU A 137 17.13 7.06 11.64
CA GLU A 137 16.81 7.81 12.85
C GLU A 137 15.30 7.97 13.01
N LYS A 138 14.86 8.31 14.21
CA LYS A 138 13.47 8.65 14.50
C LYS A 138 13.18 10.05 13.95
N GLY A 139 12.56 10.13 12.79
CA GLY A 139 12.09 11.40 12.21
C GLY A 139 10.64 11.68 12.61
N HIS A 140 10.31 12.93 12.92
CA HIS A 140 8.93 13.32 13.23
C HIS A 140 8.06 13.26 11.96
N CYS A 141 6.81 12.83 12.13
CA CYS A 141 5.75 13.07 11.16
C CYS A 141 5.30 14.52 11.26
N ASP A 142 4.90 14.96 12.45
CA ASP A 142 4.61 16.36 12.76
C ASP A 142 5.63 16.85 13.82
N PRO A 143 6.50 17.82 13.49
CA PRO A 143 7.53 18.32 14.41
C PRO A 143 6.94 19.12 15.59
N ARG A 144 5.65 19.47 15.56
CA ARG A 144 4.94 20.15 16.65
C ARG A 144 4.49 19.18 17.75
N LEU A 145 4.56 17.87 17.49
CA LEU A 145 4.10 16.82 18.40
C LEU A 145 5.29 16.02 18.93
N ASP A 146 5.13 15.42 20.12
CA ASP A 146 6.16 14.60 20.74
C ASP A 146 6.55 13.37 19.90
N MET A 147 7.76 12.85 20.13
CA MET A 147 8.24 11.57 19.58
C MET A 147 7.50 10.37 20.18
N SER A 148 6.25 10.20 19.76
CA SER A 148 5.45 9.01 20.04
C SER A 148 5.56 8.00 18.89
N PRO A 149 5.32 6.70 19.13
CA PRO A 149 5.30 5.70 18.06
C PRO A 149 4.39 6.06 16.88
N ASP A 150 3.30 6.78 17.13
CA ASP A 150 2.34 7.26 16.12
C ASP A 150 2.82 8.48 15.33
N ASN A 151 3.76 9.24 15.88
CA ASN A 151 4.29 10.47 15.29
C ASN A 151 5.73 10.32 14.76
N ILE A 152 6.31 9.11 14.75
CA ILE A 152 7.68 8.90 14.23
C ILE A 152 7.71 7.96 13.02
N ILE A 153 8.57 8.27 12.05
CA ILE A 153 8.88 7.42 10.90
C ILE A 153 10.39 7.23 10.80
N PRO A 154 10.87 6.09 10.26
CA PRO A 154 12.29 5.92 10.03
C PRO A 154 12.73 6.83 8.88
N GLN A 155 13.57 7.81 9.18
CA GLN A 155 14.19 8.67 8.17
C GLN A 155 15.71 8.51 8.20
N CYS A 156 16.37 8.61 7.06
CA CYS A 156 17.84 8.65 7.06
C CYS A 156 18.32 9.99 7.65
N GLN A 157 19.52 9.98 8.21
CA GLN A 157 20.14 11.17 8.82
C GLN A 157 20.19 12.39 7.90
N TYR A 158 20.28 12.18 6.58
CA TYR A 158 20.28 13.27 5.60
C TYR A 158 18.89 13.87 5.40
N CYS A 159 17.86 13.05 5.19
CA CYS A 159 16.49 13.51 5.06
C CYS A 159 15.99 14.16 6.35
N ASN A 160 16.24 13.52 7.49
CA ASN A 160 15.83 14.03 8.80
C ASN A 160 16.42 15.42 9.05
N LYS A 161 17.73 15.60 8.76
CA LYS A 161 18.40 16.91 8.85
C LYS A 161 17.90 17.94 7.85
N PHE A 162 17.65 17.53 6.59
CA PHE A 162 17.25 18.45 5.52
C PHE A 162 15.84 19.02 5.75
N TYR A 163 14.89 18.13 6.05
CA TYR A 163 13.50 18.50 6.27
C TYR A 163 13.28 19.12 7.65
N GLY A 164 13.93 18.59 8.69
CA GLY A 164 13.88 19.15 10.04
C GLY A 164 12.44 19.40 10.52
N ASP A 165 12.17 20.64 10.89
CA ASP A 165 10.90 21.15 11.39
C ASP A 165 10.04 21.86 10.33
N LYS A 166 10.41 21.75 9.04
CA LYS A 166 9.80 22.52 7.95
C LYS A 166 8.59 21.85 7.28
N PHE A 167 8.32 20.58 7.58
CA PHE A 167 7.29 19.81 6.89
C PHE A 167 6.60 18.81 7.81
N VAL A 168 5.34 18.53 7.51
CA VAL A 168 4.57 17.42 8.08
C VAL A 168 4.51 16.28 7.08
N PHE A 169 4.73 15.06 7.56
CA PHE A 169 4.70 13.84 6.76
C PHE A 169 3.51 12.95 7.11
N ASP A 170 2.95 12.27 6.11
CA ASP A 170 2.16 11.08 6.38
C ASP A 170 3.05 9.90 6.79
N ARG A 171 2.42 8.81 7.25
CA ARG A 171 3.14 7.61 7.66
C ARG A 171 3.91 6.94 6.49
N MET A 172 3.68 7.33 5.24
CA MET A 172 4.42 6.85 4.08
C MET A 172 5.61 7.75 3.73
N GLY A 173 5.93 8.75 4.54
CA GLY A 173 7.02 9.69 4.31
C GLY A 173 6.73 10.75 3.24
N ARG A 174 5.45 10.94 2.88
CA ARG A 174 5.03 11.97 1.90
C ARG A 174 4.70 13.25 2.63
N VAL A 175 5.12 14.37 2.07
CA VAL A 175 4.78 15.70 2.60
C VAL A 175 3.27 15.93 2.46
N VAL A 176 2.61 16.29 3.56
CA VAL A 176 1.20 16.68 3.62
C VAL A 176 1.00 18.16 3.93
N GLU A 177 1.97 18.80 4.59
CA GLU A 177 1.96 20.22 4.95
C GLU A 177 3.40 20.76 4.96
N ALA A 178 3.59 22.02 4.58
CA ALA A 178 4.82 22.77 4.80
C ALA A 178 4.58 23.77 5.94
N LEU A 179 5.54 23.88 6.85
CA LEU A 179 5.47 24.70 8.07
C LEU A 179 6.26 26.00 7.92
#